data_AF-A0AAU9L0K8-F1
#
_entry.id   AF-A0AAU9L0K8-F1
#
_cell.length_a   1.000
_cell.length_b   1.000
_cell.length_c   1.000
_cell.angle_alpha   90.00
_cell.angle_beta   90.00
_cell.angle_gamma   90.00
#
_symmetry.space_group_name_H-M   'P 1'
#
loop_
_entity.id
_entity.type
_entity.pdbx_description
1 polymer ?
#
loop_
_entity_poly.entity_id
_entity_poly.type
_entity_poly.pdbx_seq_one_letter_code
_entity_poly.pdbx_strand_id
1 'polypeptide(L)'
;MEIAKNVRDFLVGMKETLSPEEDQLLSSLQTLHEKYLDIMEDFSVEVSEKALSMSPESRMEAHQLRLKIYQDWRARLMERVFDNSKEIASAEDAESHVPDCDCCFCELRRRLDSYEMVTADYIQVNTRSKNPENDSAEPFQLPDFLTT
;
A
#
# COMPACT_ATOMS: atom_id res chain seq x y z
N MET A 1 5.24 7.00 -13.11
CA MET A 1 5.87 5.85 -12.45
C MET A 1 5.15 4.59 -12.91
N GLU A 2 5.89 3.60 -13.37
CA GLU A 2 5.36 2.28 -13.67
C GLU A 2 5.35 1.45 -12.37
N ILE A 3 4.17 1.03 -11.93
CA ILE A 3 3.99 0.13 -10.79
C ILE A 3 3.94 -1.28 -11.37
N ALA A 4 4.74 -2.21 -10.84
CA ALA A 4 4.69 -3.60 -11.27
C ALA A 4 3.26 -4.13 -11.06
N LYS A 5 2.73 -4.89 -12.01
CA LYS A 5 1.36 -5.43 -11.95
C LYS A 5 1.31 -6.81 -11.33
N ASN A 6 2.42 -7.55 -11.42
CA ASN A 6 2.52 -8.90 -10.93
C ASN A 6 3.54 -8.96 -9.79
N VAL A 7 3.20 -9.68 -8.72
CA VAL A 7 4.12 -9.88 -7.60
C VAL A 7 5.40 -10.59 -8.05
N ARG A 8 5.32 -11.47 -9.04
CA ARG A 8 6.48 -12.16 -9.64
C ARG A 8 7.49 -11.20 -10.26
N ASP A 9 7.06 -10.00 -10.68
CA ASP A 9 7.98 -8.98 -11.22
C ASP A 9 8.91 -8.41 -10.14
N PHE A 10 8.52 -8.46 -8.86
CA PHE A 10 9.42 -8.11 -7.76
C PHE A 10 10.45 -9.21 -7.49
N LEU A 11 10.21 -10.43 -7.97
CA LEU A 11 10.91 -11.66 -7.61
C LEU A 11 11.86 -12.13 -8.71
N VAL A 12 12.47 -11.17 -9.42
CA VAL A 12 13.46 -11.43 -10.46
C VAL A 12 14.55 -12.35 -9.91
N GLY A 13 14.58 -13.60 -10.41
CA GLY A 13 15.56 -14.62 -9.99
C GLY A 13 15.00 -15.78 -9.17
N MET A 14 13.69 -15.86 -8.91
CA MET A 14 13.09 -17.10 -8.38
C MET A 14 13.22 -18.25 -9.39
N LYS A 15 13.39 -19.47 -8.87
CA LYS A 15 13.61 -20.69 -9.66
C LYS A 15 12.48 -20.90 -10.68
N GLU A 16 12.81 -21.45 -11.85
CA GLU A 16 11.84 -21.81 -12.90
C GLU A 16 10.78 -22.84 -12.44
N THR A 17 11.03 -23.53 -11.31
CA THR A 17 10.09 -24.48 -10.70
C THR A 17 9.85 -24.10 -9.24
N LEU A 18 8.60 -23.75 -8.95
CA LEU A 18 8.10 -23.46 -7.60
C LEU A 18 7.41 -24.70 -7.04
N SER A 19 7.49 -24.89 -5.72
CA SER A 19 6.65 -25.87 -5.05
C SER A 19 5.17 -25.42 -5.09
N PRO A 20 4.20 -26.34 -4.94
CA PRO A 20 2.79 -25.97 -4.85
C PRO A 20 2.49 -24.98 -3.72
N GLU A 21 3.21 -25.07 -2.60
CA GLU A 21 3.09 -24.17 -1.45
C GLU A 21 3.60 -22.76 -1.79
N GLU A 22 4.73 -22.67 -2.49
CA GLU A 22 5.27 -21.40 -2.98
C GLU A 22 4.33 -20.74 -4.00
N ASP A 23 3.71 -21.53 -4.89
CA ASP A 23 2.76 -20.99 -5.87
C ASP A 23 1.43 -20.52 -5.23
N GLN A 24 0.95 -21.24 -4.21
CA GLN A 24 -0.21 -20.81 -3.42
C GLN A 24 0.09 -19.52 -2.64
N LEU A 25 1.26 -19.42 -2.02
CA LEU A 25 1.73 -18.20 -1.37
C LEU A 25 1.79 -17.02 -2.35
N LEU A 26 2.41 -17.20 -3.51
CA LEU A 26 2.48 -16.15 -4.54
C LEU A 26 1.09 -15.73 -5.01
N SER A 27 0.16 -16.67 -5.15
CA SER A 27 -1.22 -16.36 -5.52
C SER A 27 -1.91 -15.52 -4.45
N SER A 28 -1.75 -15.85 -3.16
CA SER A 28 -2.29 -15.04 -2.07
C SER A 28 -1.65 -13.64 -1.97
N LEU A 29 -0.33 -13.54 -2.20
CA LEU A 29 0.36 -12.25 -2.28
C LEU A 29 -0.11 -11.42 -3.49
N GLN A 30 -0.35 -12.07 -4.63
CA GLN A 30 -0.90 -11.41 -5.81
C GLN A 30 -2.26 -10.79 -5.52
N THR A 31 -3.16 -11.48 -4.80
CA THR A 31 -4.44 -10.90 -4.39
C THR A 31 -4.29 -9.66 -3.50
N LEU A 32 -3.32 -9.66 -2.57
CA LEU A 32 -3.04 -8.47 -1.77
C LEU A 32 -2.44 -7.33 -2.61
N HIS A 33 -1.60 -7.68 -3.58
CA HIS A 33 -1.01 -6.72 -4.50
C HIS A 33 -2.05 -6.09 -5.43
N GLU A 34 -3.04 -6.84 -5.88
CA GLU A 34 -4.18 -6.29 -6.63
C GLU A 34 -4.96 -5.26 -5.81
N LYS A 35 -5.23 -5.55 -4.53
CA LYS A 35 -5.85 -4.55 -3.64
C LYS A 35 -5.01 -3.29 -3.48
N TYR A 36 -3.69 -3.44 -3.38
CA TYR A 36 -2.79 -2.29 -3.39
C TYR A 36 -2.91 -1.47 -4.68
N LEU A 37 -2.98 -2.13 -5.84
CA LEU A 37 -3.13 -1.46 -7.13
C LEU A 37 -4.46 -0.69 -7.19
N ASP A 38 -5.54 -1.28 -6.70
CA ASP A 38 -6.86 -0.64 -6.64
C ASP A 38 -6.81 0.64 -5.78
N ILE A 39 -6.23 0.58 -4.57
CA ILE A 39 -6.07 1.77 -3.70
C ILE A 39 -5.27 2.87 -4.41
N MET A 40 -4.20 2.52 -5.14
CA MET A 40 -3.37 3.50 -5.85
C MET A 40 -4.05 4.07 -7.09
N GLU A 41 -4.88 3.30 -7.77
CA GLU A 41 -5.69 3.77 -8.88
C GLU A 41 -6.77 4.72 -8.39
N ASP A 42 -7.53 4.33 -7.36
CA ASP A 42 -8.57 5.16 -6.74
C ASP A 42 -7.99 6.49 -6.25
N PHE A 43 -6.85 6.46 -5.56
CA PHE A 43 -6.15 7.69 -5.16
C PHE A 43 -5.78 8.57 -6.36
N SER A 44 -5.30 7.97 -7.46
CA SER A 44 -4.93 8.71 -8.68
C SER A 44 -6.15 9.34 -9.36
N VAL A 45 -7.28 8.64 -9.36
CA VAL A 45 -8.57 9.14 -9.84
C VAL A 45 -9.03 10.32 -8.98
N GLU A 46 -9.04 10.17 -7.65
CA GLU A 46 -9.48 11.23 -6.73
C GLU A 46 -8.64 12.51 -6.84
N VAL A 47 -7.30 12.39 -6.92
CA VAL A 47 -6.41 13.55 -7.14
C VAL A 47 -6.74 14.24 -8.47
N SER A 48 -7.07 13.46 -9.51
CA SER A 48 -7.39 13.99 -10.83
C SER A 48 -8.74 14.71 -10.83
N GLU A 49 -9.75 14.12 -10.22
CA GLU A 49 -11.09 14.70 -10.08
C GLU A 49 -11.07 16.00 -9.27
N LYS A 50 -10.24 16.06 -8.22
CA LYS A 50 -10.12 17.22 -7.32
C LYS A 50 -9.00 18.17 -7.72
N ALA A 51 -8.37 17.98 -8.88
CA ALA A 51 -7.19 18.74 -9.30
C ALA A 51 -7.40 20.27 -9.34
N LEU A 52 -8.63 20.73 -9.64
CA LEU A 52 -8.98 22.15 -9.65
C LEU A 52 -9.13 22.76 -8.24
N SER A 53 -9.38 21.92 -7.24
CA SER A 53 -9.51 22.31 -5.84
C SER A 53 -8.19 22.21 -5.07
N MET A 54 -7.16 21.62 -5.68
CA MET A 54 -5.84 21.45 -5.10
C MET A 54 -4.85 22.48 -5.64
N SER A 55 -3.88 22.90 -4.82
CA SER A 55 -2.76 23.69 -5.32
C SER A 55 -1.86 22.84 -6.23
N PRO A 56 -1.05 23.46 -7.11
CA PRO A 56 0.02 22.76 -7.82
C PRO A 56 0.95 21.98 -6.89
N GLU A 57 1.30 22.56 -5.74
CA GLU A 57 2.17 21.96 -4.73
C GLU A 57 1.54 20.69 -4.16
N SER A 58 0.26 20.74 -3.75
CA SER A 58 -0.48 19.57 -3.26
C SER A 58 -0.62 18.48 -4.33
N ARG A 59 -0.57 18.80 -5.63
CA ARG A 59 -0.54 17.76 -6.67
C ARG A 59 0.82 17.10 -6.80
N MET A 60 1.91 17.86 -6.60
CA MET A 60 3.25 17.28 -6.55
C MET A 60 3.44 16.41 -5.31
N GLU A 61 2.96 16.85 -4.15
CA GLU A 61 3.00 16.11 -2.90
C GLU A 61 2.18 14.81 -2.99
N ALA A 62 1.04 14.81 -3.69
CA ALA A 62 0.27 13.58 -3.96
C ALA A 62 1.11 12.57 -4.77
N HIS A 63 1.86 13.05 -5.75
CA HIS A 63 2.78 12.20 -6.50
C HIS A 63 3.89 11.63 -5.62
N GLN A 64 4.46 12.44 -4.72
CA GLN A 64 5.47 11.99 -3.77
C GLN A 64 4.91 10.97 -2.78
N LEU A 65 3.68 11.17 -2.30
CA LEU A 65 3.01 10.21 -1.42
C LEU A 65 2.84 8.85 -2.11
N ARG A 66 2.37 8.85 -3.37
CA ARG A 66 2.26 7.62 -4.17
C ARG A 66 3.61 6.91 -4.35
N LEU A 67 4.69 7.66 -4.56
CA LEU A 67 6.04 7.09 -4.66
C LEU A 67 6.47 6.41 -3.35
N LYS A 68 6.23 7.07 -2.21
CA LYS A 68 6.60 6.54 -0.89
C LYS A 68 5.80 5.30 -0.52
N ILE A 69 4.49 5.32 -0.76
CA ILE A 69 3.62 4.16 -0.55
C ILE A 69 4.08 2.97 -1.42
N TYR A 70 4.44 3.21 -2.68
CA TYR A 70 4.98 2.15 -3.54
C TYR A 70 6.30 1.58 -3.04
N GLN A 71 7.21 2.43 -2.57
CA GLN A 71 8.50 2.00 -2.03
C GLN A 71 8.33 1.15 -0.77
N ASP A 72 7.48 1.57 0.18
CA ASP A 72 7.16 0.80 1.39
C ASP A 72 6.47 -0.53 1.03
N TRP A 73 5.49 -0.51 0.13
CA TRP A 73 4.78 -1.73 -0.29
C TRP A 73 5.74 -2.75 -0.91
N ARG A 74 6.61 -2.29 -1.80
CA ARG A 74 7.62 -3.15 -2.43
C ARG A 74 8.61 -3.69 -1.40
N ALA A 75 9.09 -2.86 -0.46
CA ALA A 75 10.00 -3.31 0.60
C ALA A 75 9.37 -4.42 1.43
N ARG A 76 8.10 -4.25 1.83
CA ARG A 76 7.34 -5.26 2.58
C ARG A 76 7.13 -6.55 1.79
N LEU A 77 6.73 -6.46 0.52
CA LEU A 77 6.61 -7.67 -0.32
C LEU A 77 7.95 -8.42 -0.42
N MET A 78 9.07 -7.70 -0.57
CA MET A 78 10.41 -8.30 -0.64
C MET A 78 10.81 -8.95 0.69
N GLU A 79 10.67 -8.25 1.82
CA GLU A 79 10.92 -8.84 3.15
C GLU A 79 10.15 -10.14 3.32
N ARG A 80 8.88 -10.20 2.91
CA ARG A 80 8.06 -11.39 3.14
C ARG A 80 8.41 -12.56 2.24
N VAL A 81 8.80 -12.31 0.99
CA VAL A 81 9.20 -13.40 0.08
C VAL A 81 10.61 -13.90 0.39
N PHE A 82 11.51 -13.03 0.87
CA PHE A 82 12.92 -13.40 1.09
C PHE A 82 13.26 -13.80 2.54
N ASP A 83 12.65 -13.20 3.57
CA ASP A 83 12.97 -13.51 4.98
C ASP A 83 12.20 -14.72 5.55
N ASN A 84 11.01 -15.06 5.03
CA ASN A 84 10.07 -15.97 5.71
C ASN A 84 9.68 -17.25 4.96
N SER A 85 10.44 -17.69 3.95
CA SER A 85 10.15 -18.91 3.18
C SER A 85 10.06 -20.21 4.00
N LYS A 86 10.46 -20.20 5.27
CA LYS A 86 10.39 -21.38 6.17
C LYS A 86 9.18 -21.43 7.12
N GLU A 87 8.48 -20.32 7.39
CA GLU A 87 7.33 -20.31 8.33
C GLU A 87 5.98 -20.02 7.68
N ILE A 88 5.97 -19.50 6.44
CA ILE A 88 4.72 -19.17 5.72
C ILE A 88 3.96 -20.43 5.23
N ALA A 89 4.64 -21.59 5.14
CA ALA A 89 4.03 -22.87 4.77
C ALA A 89 3.05 -23.44 5.83
N SER A 90 2.89 -22.77 6.97
CA SER A 90 1.88 -23.13 7.98
C SER A 90 0.53 -22.41 7.79
N ALA A 91 0.25 -21.89 6.58
CA ALA A 91 -1.03 -21.30 6.17
C ALA A 91 -2.19 -22.33 6.13
N GLU A 92 -2.29 -23.19 7.14
CA GLU A 92 -3.57 -23.70 7.58
C GLU A 92 -4.34 -22.52 8.23
N ASP A 93 -5.46 -22.20 7.59
CA ASP A 93 -6.56 -21.37 8.07
C ASP A 93 -6.39 -19.85 8.08
N ALA A 94 -6.69 -19.26 6.91
CA ALA A 94 -7.16 -17.88 6.77
C ALA A 94 -8.39 -17.56 7.66
N GLU A 95 -9.02 -18.56 8.28
CA GLU A 95 -10.15 -18.44 9.22
C GLU A 95 -9.73 -18.36 10.70
N SER A 96 -8.45 -18.55 11.04
CA SER A 96 -7.95 -18.68 12.42
C SER A 96 -7.19 -17.46 12.94
N HIS A 97 -7.24 -16.32 12.25
CA HIS A 97 -6.49 -15.12 12.66
C HIS A 97 -7.29 -14.26 13.66
N VAL A 98 -6.85 -14.26 14.91
CA VAL A 98 -7.34 -13.39 16.00
C VAL A 98 -7.00 -11.91 15.74
N PRO A 99 -7.76 -10.96 16.32
CA PRO A 99 -7.31 -9.57 16.47
C PRO A 99 -5.89 -9.58 17.06
N ASP A 100 -4.98 -8.76 16.53
CA ASP A 100 -3.55 -8.73 16.87
C ASP A 100 -2.68 -9.89 16.37
N CYS A 101 -3.17 -10.71 15.42
CA CYS A 101 -2.32 -11.72 14.77
C CYS A 101 -1.13 -11.09 14.03
N ASP A 102 0.10 -11.32 14.48
CA ASP A 102 1.30 -10.74 13.89
C ASP A 102 1.87 -11.56 12.72
N CYS A 103 1.00 -12.31 12.02
CA CYS A 103 1.41 -13.07 10.86
C CYS A 103 1.64 -12.14 9.66
N CYS A 104 2.47 -12.61 8.73
CA CYS A 104 2.87 -11.86 7.54
C CYS A 104 1.68 -11.32 6.73
N PHE A 105 0.64 -12.11 6.54
CA PHE A 105 -0.55 -11.71 5.78
C PHE A 105 -1.38 -10.65 6.50
N CYS A 106 -1.53 -10.77 7.83
CA CYS A 106 -2.22 -9.77 8.64
C CYS A 106 -1.47 -8.44 8.63
N GLU A 107 -0.14 -8.44 8.68
CA GLU A 107 0.65 -7.21 8.58
C GLU A 107 0.51 -6.53 7.21
N LEU A 108 0.57 -7.29 6.11
CA LEU A 108 0.34 -6.74 4.78
C LEU A 108 -1.06 -6.16 4.64
N ARG A 109 -2.10 -6.83 5.18
CA ARG A 109 -3.48 -6.31 5.19
C ARG A 109 -3.60 -5.01 6.00
N ARG A 110 -3.06 -4.97 7.23
CA ARG A 110 -3.03 -3.73 8.03
C ARG A 110 -2.34 -2.60 7.28
N ARG A 111 -1.30 -2.92 6.50
CA ARG A 111 -0.58 -1.93 5.72
C ARG A 111 -1.43 -1.38 4.57
N LEU A 112 -2.20 -2.24 3.88
CA LEU A 112 -3.18 -1.79 2.89
C LEU A 112 -4.21 -0.84 3.52
N ASP A 113 -4.75 -1.21 4.68
CA ASP A 113 -5.70 -0.36 5.43
C ASP A 113 -5.05 1.00 5.78
N SER A 114 -3.77 0.99 6.15
CA SER A 114 -3.00 2.20 6.45
C SER A 114 -2.82 3.07 5.20
N TYR A 115 -2.57 2.47 4.03
CA TYR A 115 -2.47 3.24 2.78
C TYR A 115 -3.79 3.89 2.43
N GLU A 116 -4.90 3.15 2.49
CA GLU A 116 -6.23 3.67 2.21
C GLU A 116 -6.60 4.85 3.11
N MET A 117 -6.35 4.72 4.42
CA MET A 117 -6.55 5.81 5.38
C MET A 117 -5.71 7.04 5.04
N VAL A 118 -4.44 6.85 4.70
CA VAL A 118 -3.51 7.95 4.44
C VAL A 118 -3.85 8.66 3.13
N THR A 119 -4.25 7.93 2.09
CA THR A 119 -4.70 8.54 0.83
C THR A 119 -6.00 9.30 1.02
N ALA A 120 -6.94 8.77 1.81
CA ALA A 120 -8.20 9.44 2.11
C ALA A 120 -7.98 10.74 2.92
N ASP A 121 -7.15 10.67 3.97
CA ASP A 121 -6.78 11.83 4.79
C ASP A 121 -6.09 12.91 3.93
N TYR A 122 -5.15 12.50 3.07
CA TYR A 122 -4.48 13.40 2.16
C TYR A 122 -5.46 14.18 1.28
N ILE A 123 -6.40 13.47 0.65
CA ILE A 123 -7.43 14.09 -0.18
C ILE A 123 -8.30 15.04 0.64
N GLN A 124 -8.75 14.61 1.82
CA GLN A 124 -9.62 15.41 2.68
C GLN A 124 -8.96 16.73 3.09
N VAL A 125 -7.70 16.69 3.52
CA VAL A 125 -6.96 17.88 3.95
C VAL A 125 -6.70 18.82 2.77
N ASN A 126 -6.26 18.29 1.62
CA ASN A 126 -5.82 19.11 0.49
C ASN A 126 -6.94 19.59 -0.43
N THR A 127 -8.19 19.18 -0.19
CA THR A 127 -9.36 19.58 -1.00
C THR A 127 -10.43 20.29 -0.19
N ARG A 128 -10.18 20.50 1.11
CA ARG A 128 -11.04 21.28 1.99
C ARG A 128 -11.12 22.70 1.44
N SER A 129 -12.34 23.17 1.17
CA SER A 129 -12.56 24.56 0.75
C SER A 129 -12.00 25.49 1.84
N LYS A 130 -11.11 26.42 1.45
CA LYS A 130 -10.61 27.48 2.34
C LYS A 130 -11.81 28.26 2.86
N ASN A 131 -12.19 28.00 4.10
CA ASN A 131 -13.18 28.77 4.83
C ASN A 131 -12.39 29.57 5.88
N PRO A 132 -12.57 30.90 6.00
CA PRO A 132 -11.76 31.73 6.90
C PRO A 132 -11.89 31.35 8.39
N GLU A 133 -12.87 30.54 8.78
CA GLU A 133 -13.00 29.95 10.13
C GLU A 133 -12.20 28.65 10.34
N ASN A 134 -11.66 28.07 9.26
CA ASN A 134 -10.94 26.79 9.23
C ASN A 134 -9.44 26.97 8.90
N ASP A 135 -8.91 28.19 8.95
CA ASP A 135 -7.48 28.51 8.73
C ASP A 135 -6.54 27.88 9.79
N SER A 136 -7.10 27.20 10.78
CA SER A 136 -6.40 26.37 11.77
C SER A 136 -6.38 24.87 11.45
N ALA A 137 -6.82 24.45 10.25
CA ALA A 137 -6.72 23.05 9.84
C ALA A 137 -5.24 22.64 9.74
N GLU A 138 -4.86 21.59 10.47
CA GLU A 138 -3.49 21.09 10.46
C GLU A 138 -3.10 20.63 9.05
N PRO A 139 -1.87 20.96 8.59
CA PRO A 139 -1.38 20.47 7.31
C PRO A 139 -1.30 18.94 7.34
N PHE A 140 -1.44 18.32 6.17
CA PHE A 140 -1.26 16.88 6.05
C PHE A 140 0.12 16.49 6.60
N GLN A 141 0.12 15.55 7.55
CA GLN A 141 1.35 15.03 8.12
C GLN A 141 1.61 13.65 7.52
N LEU A 142 2.77 13.51 6.90
CA LEU A 142 3.19 12.22 6.39
C LEU A 142 3.40 11.26 7.56
N PRO A 143 2.75 10.09 7.57
CA PRO A 143 2.93 9.12 8.65
C PRO A 143 4.37 8.63 8.76
N ASP A 144 4.82 8.37 9.99
CA ASP A 144 6.19 7.94 10.29
C ASP A 144 6.62 6.69 9.48
N PHE A 145 5.70 5.76 9.24
CA PHE A 145 6.00 4.54 8.49
C PHE A 145 6.34 4.78 7.00
N LEU A 146 6.07 5.97 6.47
CA LEU A 146 6.46 6.40 5.12
C LEU A 146 7.67 7.36 5.12
N THR A 147 8.32 7.54 6.27
CA THR A 147 9.48 8.45 6.42
C THR A 147 10.82 7.72 6.57
N THR A 148 10.78 6.45 6.96
CA THR A 148 11.91 5.50 6.99
C THR A 148 12.25 4.94 5.63
#